data_AF-A0A1S2R9Z3-F1
#
_entry.id   AF-A0A1S2R9Z3-F1
#
_cell.length_a   1.000
_cell.length_b   1.000
_cell.length_c   1.000
_cell.angle_alpha   90.00
_cell.angle_beta   90.00
_cell.angle_gamma   90.00
#
_symmetry.space_group_name_H-M   'P 1'
#
loop_
_entity.id
_entity.type
_entity.pdbx_description
1 polymer ?
#
loop_
_entity_poly.entity_id
_entity_poly.type
_entity_poly.pdbx_seq_one_letter_code
_entity_poly.pdbx_strand_id
1 'polypeptide(L)' 'MEIINPNETKRELERMFTEGLGRTLSPYEHEILDDIVAYPDEKRISFLEMMKELVNKHARIS' A
#
# COMPACT_ATOMS: atom_id res chain seq x y z
N MET A 1 1.64 -19.09 4.00
CA MET A 1 1.21 -17.71 3.71
C MET A 1 1.46 -16.91 4.97
N GLU A 2 2.30 -15.89 4.90
CA GLU A 2 2.40 -14.94 6.02
C GLU A 2 1.02 -14.28 6.17
N ILE A 3 0.50 -14.28 7.40
CA ILE A 3 -0.76 -13.60 7.71
C ILE A 3 -0.45 -12.10 7.65
N ILE A 4 -0.68 -11.46 6.50
CA ILE A 4 -0.45 -10.03 6.37
C ILE A 4 -1.57 -9.31 7.14
N ASN A 5 -1.20 -8.73 8.28
CA ASN A 5 -2.14 -8.02 9.13
C ASN A 5 -2.69 -6.78 8.40
N PRO A 6 -4.01 -6.51 8.45
CA PRO A 6 -4.60 -5.29 7.89
C PRO A 6 -3.86 -4.00 8.31
N ASN A 7 -3.47 -3.90 9.57
CA ASN A 7 -2.74 -2.73 10.09
C ASN A 7 -1.32 -2.61 9.54
N GLU A 8 -0.66 -3.73 9.28
CA GLU A 8 0.65 -3.74 8.62
C GLU A 8 0.52 -3.34 7.16
N THR A 9 -0.53 -3.82 6.48
CA THR A 9 -0.84 -3.42 5.10
C THR A 9 -1.08 -1.91 5.02
N LYS A 10 -1.85 -1.35 5.97
CA LYS A 10 -2.10 0.10 6.02
C LYS A 10 -0.80 0.89 6.12
N ARG A 11 0.05 0.56 7.10
CA ARG A 11 1.34 1.23 7.32
C ARG A 11 2.27 1.14 6.12
N GLU A 12 2.33 -0.03 5.50
CA GLU A 12 3.16 -0.28 4.32
C GLU A 12 2.68 0.58 3.13
N LEU A 13 1.36 0.63 2.88
CA LEU A 13 0.78 1.47 1.83
C LEU A 13 0.99 2.96 2.12
N GLU A 14 0.75 3.41 3.35
CA GLU A 14 0.98 4.81 3.75
C GLU A 14 2.42 5.23 3.50
N ARG A 15 3.38 4.37 3.84
CA ARG A 15 4.80 4.58 3.57
C ARG A 15 5.08 4.67 2.07
N MET A 16 4.63 3.68 1.28
CA MET A 16 4.85 3.63 -0.17
C MET A 16 4.32 4.87 -0.88
N PHE A 17 3.10 5.29 -0.56
CA PHE A 17 2.51 6.47 -1.20
C PHE A 17 3.16 7.77 -0.72
N THR A 18 3.49 7.90 0.57
CA THR A 18 4.18 9.10 1.08
C THR A 18 5.56 9.26 0.45
N GLU A 19 6.34 8.17 0.37
CA GLU A 19 7.66 8.15 -0.27
C GLU A 19 7.53 8.41 -1.78
N GLY A 20 6.60 7.75 -2.46
CA GLY A 20 6.41 7.87 -3.91
C GLY A 20 5.87 9.22 -4.38
N LEU A 21 5.02 9.88 -3.58
CA LEU A 21 4.45 11.20 -3.90
C LEU A 21 5.31 12.36 -3.38
N GLY A 22 6.27 12.10 -2.48
CA GLY A 22 7.08 13.14 -1.85
C GLY A 22 6.29 14.11 -0.97
N ARG A 23 5.10 13.69 -0.50
CA ARG A 23 4.23 14.47 0.39
C ARG A 23 3.40 13.56 1.26
N THR A 24 2.85 14.11 2.35
CA THR A 24 1.87 13.38 3.16
C THR A 24 0.55 13.20 2.42
N LEU A 25 -0.18 12.17 2.80
CA LEU A 25 -1.52 11.90 2.29
C LEU A 25 -2.55 12.86 2.88
N SER A 26 -3.51 13.25 2.06
CA SER A 26 -4.69 13.99 2.48
C SER A 26 -5.68 13.06 3.21
N PRO A 27 -6.67 13.60 3.95
CA PRO A 27 -7.66 12.77 4.63
C PRO A 27 -8.39 11.79 3.70
N TYR A 28 -8.78 12.23 2.50
CA TYR A 28 -9.43 11.36 1.51
C TYR A 28 -8.51 10.26 0.99
N GLU A 29 -7.20 10.51 0.88
CA GLU A 29 -6.25 9.48 0.50
C GLU A 29 -6.06 8.44 1.61
N HIS A 30 -6.11 8.85 2.88
CA HIS A 30 -6.15 7.90 4.00
C HIS A 30 -7.43 7.06 4.00
N GLU A 31 -8.59 7.66 3.71
CA GLU A 31 -9.86 6.93 3.57
C GLU A 31 -9.77 5.86 2.47
N ILE A 32 -9.16 6.17 1.32
CA ILE A 32 -8.91 5.20 0.24
C ILE A 32 -8.07 4.02 0.74
N LEU A 33 -7.02 4.28 1.54
CA LEU A 33 -6.19 3.20 2.10
C LEU A 33 -6.98 2.35 3.11
N ASP A 34 -7.86 2.96 3.90
CA ASP A 34 -8.73 2.26 4.83
C ASP A 34 -9.71 1.31 4.11
N ASP A 35 -10.29 1.75 2.98
CA ASP A 35 -11.15 0.92 2.14
C ASP A 35 -10.41 -0.30 1.57
N ILE A 36 -9.16 -0.11 1.14
CA ILE A 36 -8.30 -1.19 0.63
C ILE A 36 -7.97 -2.20 1.73
N VAL A 37 -7.67 -1.71 2.94
CA VAL A 37 -7.33 -2.55 4.09
C VAL A 37 -8.53 -3.37 4.57
N ALA A 38 -9.75 -2.87 4.37
CA ALA A 38 -10.99 -3.57 4.67
C ALA A 38 -11.32 -4.70 3.66
N TYR A 39 -10.57 -4.84 2.57
CA TYR A 39 -10.78 -5.94 1.63
C TYR A 39 -10.50 -7.32 2.24
N PRO A 40 -11.16 -8.38 1.73
CA PRO A 40 -10.81 -9.75 2.05
C PRO A 40 -9.33 -10.02 1.84
N ASP A 41 -8.76 -10.89 2.67
CA ASP A 41 -7.32 -11.12 2.75
C ASP A 41 -6.66 -11.35 1.38
N GLU A 42 -7.24 -12.21 0.53
CA GLU A 42 -6.70 -12.47 -0.81
C GLU A 42 -6.57 -11.19 -1.66
N LYS A 43 -7.61 -10.35 -1.68
CA LYS A 43 -7.60 -9.10 -2.45
C LYS A 43 -6.61 -8.08 -1.88
N ARG A 44 -6.56 -7.98 -0.54
CA ARG A 44 -5.64 -7.08 0.15
C ARG A 44 -4.19 -7.48 -0.11
N ILE A 45 -3.88 -8.76 0.00
CA ILE A 45 -2.53 -9.32 -0.25
C ILE A 45 -2.14 -9.09 -1.71
N SER A 46 -2.99 -9.45 -2.67
CA SER A 46 -2.68 -9.24 -4.09
C SER A 46 -2.48 -7.77 -4.45
N PHE A 47 -3.27 -6.86 -3.86
CA PHE A 47 -3.07 -5.43 -4.06
C PHE A 47 -1.71 -4.96 -3.52
N LEU A 48 -1.34 -5.39 -2.31
CA LEU A 48 -0.06 -5.03 -1.71
C LEU A 48 1.13 -5.56 -2.52
N GLU A 49 1.06 -6.79 -3.01
CA GLU A 49 2.10 -7.37 -3.88
C GLU A 49 2.23 -6.58 -5.19
N MET A 50 1.12 -6.24 -5.84
CA MET A 50 1.12 -5.43 -7.05
C MET A 50 1.75 -4.05 -6.83
N MET A 51 1.46 -3.39 -5.70
CA MET A 51 2.08 -2.11 -5.34
C MET A 51 3.57 -2.23 -5.09
N LYS A 52 4.01 -3.30 -4.39
CA LYS A 52 5.44 -3.59 -4.17
C LYS A 52 6.18 -3.79 -5.49
N GLU A 53 5.61 -4.54 -6.42
CA GLU A 53 6.18 -4.72 -7.75
C GLU A 53 6.32 -3.40 -8.51
N LEU A 54 5.28 -2.55 -8.45
CA LEU A 54 5.29 -1.25 -9.11
C LEU A 54 6.38 -0.33 -8.56
N VAL A 55 6.48 -0.20 -7.23
CA VAL A 55 7.50 0.64 -6.57
C VAL A 55 8.91 0.12 -6.86
N ASN A 56 9.13 -1.19 -6.75
CA ASN A 56 10.42 -1.81 -7.06
C ASN A 56 10.84 -1.60 -8.51
N LYS A 57 9.90 -1.63 -9.46
CA LYS A 57 10.18 -1.34 -10.86
C LYS A 57 10.61 0.11 -11.07
N HIS A 58 9.93 1.07 -10.42
CA HIS A 58 10.33 2.47 -10.46
C HIS A 58 11.71 2.70 -9.84
N ALA A 59 12.01 2.07 -8.70
CA ALA A 59 13.30 2.18 -8.03
C ALA A 59 14.47 1.60 -8.85
N ARG A 60 14.22 0.61 -9.71
CA ARG A 60 15.25 0.04 -10.61
C ARG A 60 15.53 0.87 -11.86
N ILE A 61 14.62 1.77 -12.21
CA ILE A 61 14.69 2.59 -13.44
C ILE A 61 15.16 4.03 -13.12
N SER A 62 15.10 4.43 -11.84
CA SER A 62 15.58 5.72 -11.32
C SER A 62 17.05 5.64 -10.91
#